data_AF-A0A948N1Q1-F1
#
_entry.id   AF-A0A948N1Q1-F1
#
_cell.length_a   1.000
_cell.length_b   1.000
_cell.length_c   1.000
_cell.angle_alpha   90.00
_cell.angle_beta   90.00
_cell.angle_gamma   90.00
#
_symmetry.space_group_name_H-M   'P 1'
#
loop_
_entity.id
_entity.type
_entity.pdbx_description
1 polymer ?
#
loop_
_entity_poly.entity_id
_entity_poly.type
_entity_poly.pdbx_seq_one_letter_code
_entity_poly.pdbx_strand_id
1 'polypeptide(L)'
;CVRDSAGVTFIGGVMEHIEQAGVHSGDSACSLPPYYLSQPTIDEIKRQTAAMAEGLSVVGLMNVQFAIQEVDGKDVIYVLEVNPRASRTVPFVSKATGIQLAKVAARCMAGQTLASQGVTKEVTPPYFSVKEAVFPFVKFPGVDTILGPEMKSTGEVMGVGKTFGEAFVKSQMGAGTKLPTSGKVFLTVKNADKPRAVDIARQLVALGFELVATKGTAAAIEAAGVPVKVVNKVTEGRPHIVDMIKNDEIVMVINTVEERRNAIADSRAIRTSSLLARVTTFTTIFGAEAAVEGMKYLDNLDVYSVQEMHAQLVA
;
A
#
# COMPACT_ATOMS: atom_id res chain seq x y z
N CYS A 1 -15.07 -10.66 6.15
CA CYS A 1 -16.09 -10.83 7.21
C CYS A 1 -16.16 -12.31 7.60
N VAL A 2 -16.90 -12.61 8.67
CA VAL A 2 -17.33 -13.96 9.06
C VAL A 2 -18.85 -13.94 9.15
N ARG A 3 -19.54 -14.93 8.60
CA ARG A 3 -20.99 -15.08 8.75
C ARG A 3 -21.31 -16.41 9.44
N ASP A 4 -22.24 -16.44 10.37
CA ASP A 4 -22.63 -17.66 11.08
C ASP A 4 -23.90 -18.31 10.50
N SER A 5 -24.25 -19.48 11.04
CA SER A 5 -25.44 -20.25 10.66
C SER A 5 -26.76 -19.59 11.09
N ALA A 6 -26.74 -18.67 12.07
CA ALA A 6 -27.90 -17.89 12.48
C ALA A 6 -28.15 -16.67 11.58
N GLY A 7 -27.24 -16.41 10.66
CA GLY A 7 -27.34 -15.37 9.65
C GLY A 7 -26.68 -14.05 10.00
N VAL A 8 -25.98 -13.98 11.14
CA VAL A 8 -25.27 -12.79 11.58
C VAL A 8 -23.97 -12.67 10.82
N THR A 9 -23.69 -11.48 10.28
CA THR A 9 -22.40 -11.15 9.64
C THR A 9 -21.58 -10.24 10.55
N PHE A 10 -20.33 -10.62 10.74
CA PHE A 10 -19.31 -9.88 11.48
C PHE A 10 -18.22 -9.36 10.54
N ILE A 11 -17.96 -8.05 10.54
CA ILE A 11 -16.84 -7.49 9.77
C ILE A 11 -15.55 -7.66 10.56
N GLY A 12 -14.65 -8.50 10.05
CA GLY A 12 -13.35 -8.73 10.68
C GLY A 12 -12.39 -7.55 10.55
N GLY A 13 -12.49 -6.77 9.48
CA GLY A 13 -11.65 -5.61 9.22
C GLY A 13 -11.86 -5.08 7.81
N VAL A 14 -11.78 -3.76 7.66
CA VAL A 14 -11.72 -3.07 6.37
C VAL A 14 -10.28 -2.64 6.18
N MET A 15 -9.67 -3.04 5.07
CA MET A 15 -8.30 -2.68 4.73
C MET A 15 -8.33 -1.77 3.51
N GLU A 16 -7.51 -0.74 3.53
CA GLU A 16 -7.30 0.15 2.40
C GLU A 16 -5.92 -0.11 1.79
N HIS A 17 -5.86 -0.36 0.49
CA HIS A 17 -4.57 -0.49 -0.19
C HIS A 17 -3.89 0.88 -0.34
N ILE A 18 -2.56 0.87 -0.28
CA ILE A 18 -1.76 2.04 -0.63
C ILE A 18 -1.69 2.17 -2.15
N GLU A 19 -1.37 1.08 -2.86
CA GLU A 19 -1.45 1.05 -4.32
C GLU A 19 -2.90 1.07 -4.82
N GLN A 20 -3.12 1.74 -5.95
CA GLN A 20 -4.42 1.80 -6.61
C GLN A 20 -4.87 0.45 -7.20
N ALA A 21 -6.17 0.31 -7.41
CA ALA A 21 -6.74 -0.79 -8.20
C ALA A 21 -6.05 -0.89 -9.57
N GLY A 22 -5.67 -2.11 -9.96
CA GLY A 22 -4.79 -2.40 -11.09
C GLY A 22 -3.44 -3.00 -10.65
N VAL A 23 -3.01 -2.71 -9.42
CA VAL A 23 -2.01 -3.52 -8.71
C VAL A 23 -2.73 -4.64 -7.97
N HIS A 24 -2.22 -5.87 -8.09
CA HIS A 24 -2.80 -7.04 -7.46
C HIS A 24 -2.79 -6.91 -5.94
N SER A 25 -3.90 -7.26 -5.27
CA SER A 25 -4.09 -7.14 -3.80
C SER A 25 -3.04 -7.87 -2.95
N GLY A 26 -2.39 -8.89 -3.53
CA GLY A 26 -1.29 -9.60 -2.89
C GLY A 26 0.01 -8.80 -2.84
N ASP A 27 0.26 -7.97 -3.86
CA ASP A 27 1.46 -7.15 -4.00
C ASP A 27 1.25 -5.73 -3.44
N SER A 28 0.00 -5.31 -3.22
CA SER A 28 -0.29 -4.04 -2.57
C SER A 28 0.05 -4.07 -1.09
N ALA A 29 0.68 -3.00 -0.62
CA ALA A 29 0.66 -2.64 0.78
C ALA A 29 -0.76 -2.23 1.18
N CYS A 30 -1.13 -2.43 2.45
CA CYS A 30 -2.44 -2.02 2.93
C CYS A 30 -2.44 -1.62 4.40
N SER A 31 -3.40 -0.76 4.77
CA SER A 31 -3.59 -0.23 6.10
C SER A 31 -4.86 -0.78 6.76
N LEU A 32 -4.77 -1.07 8.05
CA LEU A 32 -5.90 -1.27 8.95
C LEU A 32 -5.67 -0.41 10.21
N PRO A 33 -6.57 0.53 10.55
CA PRO A 33 -7.75 0.92 9.79
C PRO A 33 -7.40 1.60 8.44
N PRO A 34 -8.40 1.85 7.56
CA PRO A 34 -8.22 2.74 6.40
C PRO A 34 -7.65 4.09 6.84
N TYR A 35 -6.76 4.66 6.03
CA TYR A 35 -6.02 5.89 6.35
C TYR A 35 -6.54 7.10 5.57
N TYR A 36 -7.22 6.89 4.46
CA TYR A 36 -7.73 7.94 3.58
C TYR A 36 -9.24 7.81 3.31
N LEU A 37 -9.81 6.59 3.25
CA LEU A 37 -11.26 6.42 3.03
C LEU A 37 -12.12 7.12 4.08
N SER A 38 -13.19 7.77 3.62
CA SER A 38 -14.17 8.42 4.50
C SER A 38 -15.01 7.41 5.28
N GLN A 39 -15.45 7.79 6.48
CA GLN A 39 -16.31 6.92 7.30
C GLN A 39 -17.61 6.49 6.57
N PRO A 40 -18.33 7.38 5.84
CA PRO A 40 -19.48 6.96 5.03
C PRO A 40 -19.15 5.88 3.99
N THR A 41 -18.00 6.00 3.32
CA THR A 41 -17.55 5.00 2.33
C THR A 41 -17.24 3.67 3.01
N ILE A 42 -16.59 3.69 4.16
CA ILE A 42 -16.31 2.50 4.97
C ILE A 42 -17.61 1.82 5.40
N ASP A 43 -18.59 2.58 5.88
CA ASP A 43 -19.89 2.05 6.33
C ASP A 43 -20.68 1.42 5.18
N GLU A 44 -20.66 2.03 3.99
CA GLU A 44 -21.33 1.47 2.81
C GLU A 44 -20.63 0.18 2.33
N ILE A 45 -19.30 0.11 2.34
CA ILE A 45 -18.55 -1.11 2.03
C ILE A 45 -18.90 -2.23 3.00
N LYS A 46 -19.03 -1.92 4.30
CA LYS A 46 -19.45 -2.89 5.33
C LYS A 46 -20.87 -3.39 5.07
N ARG A 47 -21.81 -2.49 4.77
CA ARG A 47 -23.20 -2.83 4.44
C ARG A 47 -23.27 -3.74 3.21
N GLN A 48 -22.59 -3.39 2.12
CA GLN A 48 -22.52 -4.20 0.90
C GLN A 48 -21.89 -5.58 1.17
N THR A 49 -20.83 -5.63 1.99
CA THR A 49 -20.19 -6.89 2.41
C THR A 49 -21.17 -7.80 3.16
N ALA A 50 -21.96 -7.26 4.09
CA ALA A 50 -22.96 -8.04 4.82
C ALA A 50 -24.07 -8.56 3.89
N ALA A 51 -24.59 -7.70 3.01
CA ALA A 51 -25.61 -8.07 2.04
C ALA A 51 -25.12 -9.17 1.07
N MET A 52 -23.86 -9.10 0.62
CA MET A 52 -23.26 -10.17 -0.20
C MET A 52 -23.08 -11.47 0.58
N ALA A 53 -22.70 -11.41 1.85
CA ALA A 53 -22.52 -12.61 2.68
C ALA A 53 -23.86 -13.35 2.88
N GLU A 54 -24.94 -12.59 3.06
CA GLU A 54 -26.30 -13.10 3.10
C GLU A 54 -26.74 -13.67 1.75
N GLY A 55 -26.61 -12.90 0.67
CA GLY A 55 -27.03 -13.32 -0.67
C GLY A 55 -26.31 -14.56 -1.19
N LEU A 56 -25.07 -14.79 -0.74
CA LEU A 56 -24.28 -15.98 -1.07
C LEU A 56 -24.41 -17.12 -0.04
N SER A 57 -25.28 -16.96 0.98
CA SER A 57 -25.51 -17.97 2.03
C SER A 57 -24.23 -18.42 2.73
N VAL A 58 -23.31 -17.48 2.99
CA VAL A 58 -22.02 -17.80 3.60
C VAL A 58 -22.20 -18.29 5.03
N VAL A 59 -21.47 -19.36 5.37
CA VAL A 59 -21.18 -19.80 6.73
C VAL A 59 -19.68 -19.99 6.86
N GLY A 60 -19.03 -19.18 7.69
CA GLY A 60 -17.58 -19.09 7.81
C GLY A 60 -17.01 -17.78 7.25
N LEU A 61 -15.78 -17.83 6.73
CA LEU A 61 -15.06 -16.65 6.22
C LEU A 61 -15.50 -16.27 4.81
N MET A 62 -15.56 -14.97 4.56
CA MET A 62 -15.65 -14.39 3.22
C MET A 62 -14.77 -13.13 3.11
N ASN A 63 -14.19 -12.93 1.94
CA ASN A 63 -13.49 -11.71 1.55
C ASN A 63 -14.21 -11.07 0.37
N VAL A 64 -14.26 -9.74 0.34
CA VAL A 64 -14.74 -8.95 -0.78
C VAL A 64 -13.66 -7.96 -1.15
N GLN A 65 -13.46 -7.73 -2.44
CA GLN A 65 -12.57 -6.70 -2.97
C GLN A 65 -13.39 -5.65 -3.69
N PHE A 66 -13.13 -4.38 -3.36
CA PHE A 66 -13.79 -3.22 -3.94
C PHE A 66 -12.76 -2.33 -4.63
N ALA A 67 -13.20 -1.58 -5.63
CA ALA A 67 -12.50 -0.41 -6.13
C ALA A 67 -13.37 0.82 -5.85
N ILE A 68 -12.76 1.89 -5.33
CA ILE A 68 -13.43 3.15 -5.07
C ILE A 68 -12.86 4.17 -6.06
N GLN A 69 -13.73 4.81 -6.83
CA GLN A 69 -13.37 5.87 -7.76
C GLN A 69 -14.13 7.13 -7.40
N GLU A 70 -13.42 8.25 -7.27
CA GLU A 70 -14.05 9.56 -7.14
C GLU A 70 -14.57 10.02 -8.51
N VAL A 71 -15.87 10.30 -8.59
CA VAL A 71 -16.54 10.85 -9.78
C VAL A 71 -17.33 12.08 -9.32
N ASP A 72 -17.02 13.24 -9.90
CA ASP A 72 -17.65 14.53 -9.55
C ASP A 72 -17.64 14.83 -8.04
N GLY A 73 -16.53 14.52 -7.37
CA GLY A 73 -16.34 14.74 -5.93
C GLY A 73 -17.09 13.75 -5.03
N LYS A 74 -17.53 12.60 -5.56
CA LYS A 74 -18.22 11.55 -4.81
C LYS A 74 -17.58 10.19 -5.03
N ASP A 75 -17.48 9.41 -3.95
CA ASP A 75 -17.02 8.03 -4.02
C ASP A 75 -18.06 7.14 -4.70
N VAL A 76 -17.65 6.47 -5.78
CA VAL A 76 -18.39 5.40 -6.43
C VAL A 76 -17.70 4.07 -6.11
N ILE A 77 -18.44 3.17 -5.47
CA ILE A 77 -17.94 1.86 -5.02
C ILE A 77 -18.28 0.82 -6.09
N TYR A 78 -17.25 0.14 -6.61
CA TYR A 78 -17.36 -0.97 -7.53
C TYR A 78 -16.96 -2.26 -6.83
N VAL A 79 -17.74 -3.32 -6.99
CA VAL A 79 -17.38 -4.67 -6.54
C VAL A 79 -16.47 -5.30 -7.57
N LEU A 80 -15.27 -5.73 -7.18
CA LEU A 80 -14.33 -6.44 -8.06
C LEU A 80 -14.61 -7.94 -8.04
N GLU A 81 -14.56 -8.55 -6.85
CA GLU A 81 -14.82 -9.97 -6.66
C GLU A 81 -15.23 -10.29 -5.21
N VAL A 82 -15.88 -11.45 -5.04
CA VAL A 82 -16.21 -12.03 -3.75
C VAL A 82 -15.59 -13.42 -3.64
N ASN A 83 -14.88 -13.66 -2.55
CA ASN A 83 -14.24 -14.93 -2.24
C ASN A 83 -14.91 -15.53 -0.99
N PRO A 84 -15.88 -16.47 -1.12
CA PRO A 84 -16.58 -17.10 0.01
C PRO A 84 -15.70 -18.17 0.68
N ARG A 85 -14.50 -17.77 1.08
CA ARG A 85 -13.47 -18.59 1.74
C ARG A 85 -12.52 -17.69 2.53
N ALA A 86 -11.60 -18.30 3.25
CA ALA A 86 -10.48 -17.58 3.85
C ALA A 86 -9.61 -16.90 2.77
N SER A 87 -9.27 -15.63 3.01
CA SER A 87 -8.27 -14.88 2.23
C SER A 87 -6.90 -14.91 2.91
N ARG A 88 -5.85 -14.62 2.12
CA ARG A 88 -4.48 -14.49 2.63
C ARG A 88 -4.31 -13.42 3.73
N THR A 89 -5.23 -12.46 3.78
CA THR A 89 -5.23 -11.34 4.74
C THR A 89 -5.80 -11.69 6.13
N VAL A 90 -6.41 -12.85 6.31
CA VAL A 90 -7.02 -13.25 7.59
C VAL A 90 -6.01 -13.24 8.76
N PRO A 91 -4.77 -13.77 8.61
CA PRO A 91 -3.77 -13.69 9.68
C PRO A 91 -3.40 -12.25 10.06
N PHE A 92 -3.17 -11.38 9.07
CA PHE A 92 -2.88 -9.95 9.30
C PHE A 92 -4.01 -9.26 10.07
N VAL A 93 -5.26 -9.40 9.61
CA VAL A 93 -6.43 -8.81 10.30
C VAL A 93 -6.57 -9.37 11.71
N SER A 94 -6.34 -10.68 11.90
CA SER A 94 -6.41 -11.31 13.23
C SER A 94 -5.35 -10.77 14.18
N LYS A 95 -4.15 -10.47 13.68
CA LYS A 95 -3.08 -9.86 14.47
C LYS A 95 -3.35 -8.40 14.79
N ALA A 96 -3.88 -7.63 13.86
CA ALA A 96 -4.21 -6.23 14.09
C ALA A 96 -5.37 -6.05 15.09
N THR A 97 -6.40 -6.89 15.00
CA THR A 97 -7.66 -6.77 15.77
C THR A 97 -7.72 -7.63 17.03
N GLY A 98 -6.74 -8.50 17.27
CA GLY A 98 -6.78 -9.46 18.38
C GLY A 98 -7.81 -10.59 18.23
N ILE A 99 -8.69 -10.53 17.22
CA ILE A 99 -9.71 -11.55 16.98
C ILE A 99 -9.12 -12.67 16.12
N GLN A 100 -9.13 -13.89 16.63
CA GLN A 100 -8.67 -15.08 15.89
C GLN A 100 -9.73 -15.51 14.85
N LEU A 101 -9.90 -14.73 13.78
CA LEU A 101 -10.98 -14.88 12.79
C LEU A 101 -11.09 -16.30 12.21
N ALA A 102 -9.96 -16.96 11.95
CA ALA A 102 -9.95 -18.34 11.47
C ALA A 102 -10.56 -19.32 12.48
N LYS A 103 -10.27 -19.16 13.79
CA LYS A 103 -10.87 -19.98 14.85
C LYS A 103 -12.36 -19.68 15.01
N VAL A 104 -12.72 -18.39 14.96
CA VAL A 104 -14.12 -17.95 15.05
C VAL A 104 -14.94 -18.56 13.91
N ALA A 105 -14.46 -18.42 12.67
CA ALA A 105 -15.14 -18.94 11.50
C ALA A 105 -15.20 -20.47 11.47
N ALA A 106 -14.15 -21.17 11.90
CA ALA A 106 -14.17 -22.63 12.01
C ALA A 106 -15.27 -23.11 12.97
N ARG A 107 -15.44 -22.43 14.10
CA ARG A 107 -16.52 -22.70 15.06
C ARG A 107 -17.90 -22.36 14.48
N CYS A 108 -18.02 -21.28 13.70
CA CYS A 108 -19.25 -20.96 12.95
C CYS A 108 -19.62 -22.09 11.98
N MET A 109 -18.65 -22.61 11.21
CA MET A 109 -18.87 -23.74 10.30
C MET A 109 -19.25 -25.03 11.04
N ALA A 110 -18.82 -25.20 12.29
CA ALA A 110 -19.22 -26.31 13.16
C ALA A 110 -20.55 -26.07 13.91
N GLY A 111 -21.26 -24.98 13.64
CA GLY A 111 -22.58 -24.68 14.19
C GLY A 111 -22.60 -23.77 15.44
N GLN A 112 -21.46 -23.27 15.91
CA GLN A 112 -21.42 -22.28 17.00
C GLN A 112 -21.59 -20.87 16.46
N THR A 113 -22.66 -20.17 16.84
CA THR A 113 -22.93 -18.80 16.41
C THR A 113 -21.86 -17.81 16.86
N LEU A 114 -21.77 -16.65 16.21
CA LEU A 114 -20.87 -15.56 16.63
C LEU A 114 -21.21 -15.09 18.05
N ALA A 115 -22.50 -15.03 18.38
CA ALA A 115 -22.99 -14.66 19.69
C ALA A 115 -22.55 -15.65 20.79
N SER A 116 -22.64 -16.98 20.56
CA SER A 116 -22.21 -17.98 21.56
C SER A 116 -20.70 -17.97 21.78
N GLN A 117 -19.93 -17.44 20.82
CA GLN A 117 -18.49 -17.23 20.93
C GLN A 117 -18.10 -15.87 21.55
N GLY A 118 -19.07 -15.01 21.87
CA GLY A 118 -18.82 -13.65 22.39
C GLY A 118 -18.31 -12.65 21.35
N VAL A 119 -18.45 -12.95 20.05
CA VAL A 119 -18.00 -12.08 18.95
C VAL A 119 -19.18 -11.28 18.43
N THR A 120 -19.48 -10.15 19.07
CA THR A 120 -20.70 -9.36 18.79
C THR A 120 -20.43 -7.94 18.28
N LYS A 121 -19.21 -7.42 18.43
CA LYS A 121 -18.86 -6.04 18.04
C LYS A 121 -17.56 -6.02 17.26
N GLU A 122 -17.53 -5.22 16.20
CA GLU A 122 -16.31 -4.96 15.44
C GLU A 122 -15.27 -4.30 16.34
N VAL A 123 -13.99 -4.61 16.07
CA VAL A 123 -12.87 -4.00 16.78
C VAL A 123 -12.17 -3.03 15.84
N THR A 124 -12.12 -1.77 16.24
CA THR A 124 -11.31 -0.74 15.58
C THR A 124 -10.10 -0.47 16.47
N PRO A 125 -8.89 -0.93 16.09
CA PRO A 125 -7.71 -0.72 16.89
C PRO A 125 -7.35 0.78 17.05
N PRO A 126 -6.83 1.22 18.20
CA PRO A 126 -6.38 2.60 18.41
C PRO A 126 -4.98 2.88 17.82
N TYR A 127 -4.52 2.01 16.92
CA TYR A 127 -3.22 2.05 16.27
C TYR A 127 -3.37 1.63 14.80
N PHE A 128 -2.41 2.04 13.98
CA PHE A 128 -2.30 1.60 12.59
C PHE A 128 -1.48 0.32 12.50
N SER A 129 -1.97 -0.60 11.67
CA SER A 129 -1.28 -1.79 11.22
C SER A 129 -1.14 -1.70 9.70
N VAL A 130 0.09 -1.70 9.19
CA VAL A 130 0.37 -1.66 7.76
C VAL A 130 1.02 -2.97 7.32
N LYS A 131 0.40 -3.66 6.37
CA LYS A 131 0.96 -4.82 5.70
C LYS A 131 1.77 -4.35 4.50
N GLU A 132 2.98 -4.87 4.31
CA GLU A 132 3.79 -4.66 3.09
C GLU A 132 4.18 -6.02 2.49
N ALA A 133 4.26 -6.10 1.17
CA ALA A 133 4.65 -7.27 0.41
C ALA A 133 6.18 -7.39 0.30
N VAL A 134 6.67 -8.63 0.34
CA VAL A 134 8.09 -8.97 0.14
C VAL A 134 8.27 -9.59 -1.23
N PHE A 135 9.13 -8.98 -2.04
CA PHE A 135 9.33 -9.35 -3.44
C PHE A 135 10.62 -10.15 -3.67
N PRO A 136 10.59 -11.15 -4.56
CA PRO A 136 11.77 -11.95 -4.88
C PRO A 136 12.63 -11.33 -5.99
N PHE A 137 12.42 -10.08 -6.40
CA PHE A 137 13.05 -9.49 -7.59
C PHE A 137 14.59 -9.59 -7.58
N VAL A 138 15.22 -9.44 -6.40
CA VAL A 138 16.69 -9.59 -6.24
C VAL A 138 17.19 -11.00 -6.63
N LYS A 139 16.33 -12.01 -6.58
CA LYS A 139 16.66 -13.39 -6.98
C LYS A 139 16.58 -13.61 -8.49
N PHE A 140 15.97 -12.69 -9.24
CA PHE A 140 15.77 -12.80 -10.69
C PHE A 140 16.29 -11.56 -11.42
N PRO A 141 17.63 -11.39 -11.55
CA PRO A 141 18.21 -10.28 -12.27
C PRO A 141 17.65 -10.16 -13.70
N GLY A 142 17.28 -8.96 -14.10
CA GLY A 142 16.72 -8.69 -15.42
C GLY A 142 15.19 -8.79 -15.50
N VAL A 143 14.51 -9.31 -14.48
CA VAL A 143 13.05 -9.18 -14.35
C VAL A 143 12.69 -7.73 -14.05
N ASP A 144 11.61 -7.28 -14.66
CA ASP A 144 11.09 -5.93 -14.43
C ASP A 144 10.29 -5.86 -13.12
N THR A 145 10.60 -4.88 -12.27
CA THR A 145 9.99 -4.71 -10.94
C THR A 145 8.66 -3.97 -10.96
N ILE A 146 8.10 -3.74 -12.16
CA ILE A 146 6.79 -3.11 -12.31
C ILE A 146 5.70 -3.98 -11.65
N LEU A 147 4.85 -3.33 -10.86
CA LEU A 147 3.65 -3.95 -10.29
C LEU A 147 2.52 -3.95 -11.31
N GLY A 148 1.60 -4.92 -11.19
CA GLY A 148 0.48 -5.06 -12.11
C GLY A 148 -0.60 -6.00 -11.56
N PRO A 149 -1.52 -6.48 -12.42
CA PRO A 149 -2.68 -7.25 -11.98
C PRO A 149 -2.35 -8.70 -11.59
N GLU A 150 -1.13 -9.18 -11.86
CA GLU A 150 -0.63 -10.48 -11.42
C GLU A 150 0.25 -10.33 -10.18
N MET A 151 0.04 -11.21 -9.19
CA MET A 151 0.84 -11.28 -7.96
C MET A 151 2.25 -11.81 -8.22
N LYS A 152 3.27 -11.13 -7.67
CA LYS A 152 4.68 -11.53 -7.76
C LYS A 152 5.36 -11.69 -6.40
N SER A 153 4.78 -11.15 -5.33
CA SER A 153 5.32 -11.25 -3.97
C SER A 153 5.29 -12.69 -3.44
N THR A 154 6.23 -13.00 -2.54
CA THR A 154 6.37 -14.34 -1.92
C THR A 154 6.08 -14.33 -0.42
N GLY A 155 6.02 -13.16 0.20
CA GLY A 155 5.76 -13.00 1.61
C GLY A 155 5.21 -11.62 1.95
N GLU A 156 4.97 -11.38 3.22
CA GLU A 156 4.47 -10.12 3.74
C GLU A 156 5.07 -9.84 5.13
N VAL A 157 5.11 -8.57 5.50
CA VAL A 157 5.47 -8.10 6.83
C VAL A 157 4.41 -7.15 7.36
N MET A 158 4.42 -6.91 8.66
CA MET A 158 3.49 -6.01 9.34
C MET A 158 4.26 -4.97 10.15
N GLY A 159 4.02 -3.69 9.85
CA GLY A 159 4.43 -2.56 10.67
C GLY A 159 3.28 -2.06 11.54
N VAL A 160 3.58 -1.61 12.76
CA VAL A 160 2.59 -1.10 13.72
C VAL A 160 3.04 0.24 14.26
N GLY A 161 2.13 1.21 14.29
CA GLY A 161 2.41 2.57 14.78
C GLY A 161 1.17 3.26 15.32
N LYS A 162 1.37 4.29 16.14
CA LYS A 162 0.32 5.21 16.59
C LYS A 162 -0.17 6.09 15.44
N THR A 163 0.68 6.32 14.44
CA THR A 163 0.33 7.00 13.18
C THR A 163 0.50 6.06 11.98
N PHE A 164 -0.18 6.38 10.89
CA PHE A 164 0.00 5.67 9.62
C PHE A 164 1.46 5.74 9.16
N GLY A 165 2.10 6.92 9.24
CA GLY A 165 3.49 7.10 8.84
C GLY A 165 4.46 6.21 9.62
N GLU A 166 4.33 6.13 10.95
CA GLU A 166 5.15 5.23 11.78
C GLU A 166 4.94 3.75 11.38
N ALA A 167 3.67 3.33 11.21
CA ALA A 167 3.34 1.96 10.82
C ALA A 167 3.90 1.63 9.42
N PHE A 168 3.82 2.57 8.48
CA PHE A 168 4.34 2.43 7.12
C PHE A 168 5.87 2.32 7.11
N VAL A 169 6.60 3.18 7.83
CA VAL A 169 8.07 3.08 7.91
C VAL A 169 8.49 1.70 8.42
N LYS A 170 7.83 1.20 9.46
CA LYS A 170 8.13 -0.12 10.02
C LYS A 170 7.80 -1.26 9.05
N SER A 171 6.75 -1.13 8.24
CA SER A 171 6.45 -2.14 7.21
C SER A 171 7.52 -2.13 6.12
N GLN A 172 7.99 -0.95 5.68
CA GLN A 172 9.09 -0.84 4.72
C GLN A 172 10.37 -1.48 5.27
N MET A 173 10.76 -1.13 6.50
CA MET A 173 11.94 -1.69 7.17
C MET A 173 11.85 -3.22 7.28
N GLY A 174 10.67 -3.73 7.66
CA GLY A 174 10.41 -5.17 7.73
C GLY A 174 10.56 -5.85 6.36
N ALA A 175 10.16 -5.19 5.28
CA ALA A 175 10.26 -5.70 3.91
C ALA A 175 11.69 -5.62 3.35
N GLY A 176 12.63 -5.05 4.10
CA GLY A 176 14.02 -4.84 3.69
C GLY A 176 14.27 -3.55 2.92
N THR A 177 13.28 -2.65 2.88
CA THR A 177 13.39 -1.32 2.26
C THR A 177 13.77 -0.28 3.31
N LYS A 178 14.82 0.50 3.04
CA LYS A 178 15.22 1.62 3.90
C LYS A 178 14.86 2.94 3.22
N LEU A 179 13.95 3.70 3.82
CA LEU A 179 13.70 5.06 3.35
C LEU A 179 14.94 5.92 3.60
N PRO A 180 15.43 6.68 2.59
CA PRO A 180 16.55 7.58 2.78
C PRO A 180 16.16 8.78 3.66
N THR A 181 17.17 9.44 4.25
CA THR A 181 17.02 10.66 5.07
C THR A 181 17.61 11.90 4.41
N SER A 182 18.46 11.73 3.39
CA SER A 182 19.11 12.81 2.64
C SER A 182 19.62 12.29 1.30
N GLY A 183 19.86 13.19 0.34
CA GLY A 183 20.45 12.87 -0.96
C GLY A 183 19.59 13.39 -2.13
N LYS A 184 19.77 12.81 -3.32
CA LYS A 184 18.99 13.17 -4.51
C LYS A 184 17.89 12.16 -4.78
N VAL A 185 16.66 12.64 -4.97
CA VAL A 185 15.51 11.83 -5.37
C VAL A 185 15.24 12.04 -6.85
N PHE A 186 15.08 10.95 -7.59
CA PHE A 186 14.69 10.99 -8.99
C PHE A 186 13.18 10.77 -9.18
N LEU A 187 12.53 11.66 -9.93
CA LEU A 187 11.11 11.56 -10.27
C LEU A 187 10.90 11.46 -11.79
N THR A 188 10.17 10.44 -12.21
CA THR A 188 9.60 10.38 -13.57
C THR A 188 8.24 9.73 -13.54
N VAL A 189 7.20 10.54 -13.74
CA VAL A 189 5.81 10.11 -13.54
C VAL A 189 4.98 10.19 -14.82
N LYS A 190 3.88 9.43 -14.87
CA LYS A 190 2.88 9.54 -15.95
C LYS A 190 2.11 10.85 -15.80
N ASN A 191 1.45 11.29 -16.87
CA ASN A 191 0.83 12.62 -16.89
C ASN A 191 -0.24 12.80 -15.81
N ALA A 192 -1.06 11.77 -15.59
CA ALA A 192 -2.12 11.79 -14.56
C ALA A 192 -1.57 11.97 -13.13
N ASP A 193 -0.33 11.54 -12.88
CA ASP A 193 0.29 11.57 -11.56
C ASP A 193 1.06 12.87 -11.29
N LYS A 194 1.18 13.77 -12.28
CA LYS A 194 1.95 15.01 -12.15
C LYS A 194 1.46 15.93 -11.03
N PRO A 195 0.14 16.17 -10.83
CA PRO A 195 -0.32 17.01 -9.72
C PRO A 195 0.16 16.49 -8.36
N ARG A 196 0.02 15.18 -8.12
CA ARG A 196 0.51 14.52 -6.91
C ARG A 196 2.03 14.55 -6.81
N ALA A 197 2.74 14.35 -7.92
CA ALA A 197 4.20 14.42 -7.94
C ALA A 197 4.72 15.82 -7.56
N VAL A 198 3.99 16.89 -7.87
CA VAL A 198 4.33 18.25 -7.40
C VAL A 198 4.22 18.35 -5.88
N ASP A 199 3.17 17.80 -5.27
CA ASP A 199 3.01 17.81 -3.81
C ASP A 199 4.04 16.95 -3.09
N ILE A 200 4.38 15.79 -3.65
CA ILE A 200 5.49 14.95 -3.20
C ILE A 200 6.81 15.73 -3.29
N ALA A 201 7.07 16.40 -4.42
CA ALA A 201 8.29 17.18 -4.62
C ALA A 201 8.43 18.31 -3.58
N ARG A 202 7.35 19.04 -3.28
CA ARG A 202 7.34 20.06 -2.21
C ARG A 202 7.77 19.48 -0.87
N GLN A 203 7.17 18.35 -0.49
CA GLN A 203 7.45 17.71 0.78
C GLN A 203 8.88 17.15 0.85
N LEU A 204 9.39 16.56 -0.24
CA LEU A 204 10.78 16.09 -0.32
C LEU A 204 11.78 17.25 -0.18
N VAL A 205 11.54 18.39 -0.85
CA VAL A 205 12.39 19.58 -0.69
C VAL A 205 12.32 20.12 0.74
N ALA A 206 11.14 20.12 1.36
CA ALA A 206 10.98 20.53 2.75
C ALA A 206 11.73 19.60 3.73
N LEU A 207 11.88 18.31 3.38
CA LEU A 207 12.70 17.34 4.10
C LEU A 207 14.21 17.45 3.78
N GLY A 208 14.61 18.36 2.89
CA GLY A 208 16.02 18.62 2.55
C GLY A 208 16.58 17.79 1.40
N PHE A 209 15.75 17.09 0.63
CA PHE A 209 16.21 16.36 -0.55
C PHE A 209 16.46 17.27 -1.75
N GLU A 210 17.49 16.96 -2.52
CA GLU A 210 17.66 17.49 -3.87
C GLU A 210 16.80 16.69 -4.85
N LEU A 211 16.16 17.36 -5.81
CA LEU A 211 15.32 16.69 -6.80
C LEU A 211 15.95 16.69 -8.19
N VAL A 212 15.86 15.55 -8.86
CA VAL A 212 16.14 15.41 -10.29
C VAL A 212 14.94 14.75 -10.99
N ALA A 213 14.58 15.20 -12.18
CA ALA A 213 13.40 14.66 -12.88
C ALA A 213 13.54 14.66 -14.40
N THR A 214 12.80 13.79 -15.08
CA THR A 214 12.73 13.82 -16.56
C THR A 214 12.02 15.08 -17.03
N LYS A 215 12.35 15.57 -18.23
CA LYS A 215 11.87 16.86 -18.79
C LYS A 215 10.40 17.18 -18.49
N GLY A 216 9.50 16.25 -18.81
CA GLY A 216 8.05 16.47 -18.62
C GLY A 216 7.58 16.47 -17.16
N THR A 217 8.31 15.78 -16.27
CA THR A 217 8.04 15.79 -14.81
C THR A 217 8.66 17.04 -14.18
N ALA A 218 9.90 17.37 -14.54
CA ALA A 218 10.60 18.57 -14.09
C ALA A 218 9.81 19.84 -14.44
N ALA A 219 9.33 19.98 -15.68
CA ALA A 219 8.55 21.15 -16.09
C ALA A 219 7.28 21.37 -15.24
N ALA A 220 6.61 20.29 -14.81
CA ALA A 220 5.44 20.39 -13.95
C ALA A 220 5.80 20.84 -12.51
N ILE A 221 6.93 20.35 -12.00
CA ILE A 221 7.47 20.70 -10.67
C ILE A 221 7.99 22.16 -10.66
N GLU A 222 8.75 22.55 -11.69
CA GLU A 222 9.28 23.92 -11.87
C GLU A 222 8.15 24.95 -12.02
N ALA A 223 7.11 24.64 -12.78
CA ALA A 223 5.93 25.51 -12.94
C ALA A 223 5.23 25.79 -11.60
N ALA A 224 5.40 24.92 -10.61
CA ALA A 224 4.85 25.06 -9.26
C ALA A 224 5.82 25.76 -8.28
N GLY A 225 6.95 26.27 -8.77
CA GLY A 225 7.97 26.98 -7.98
C GLY A 225 8.88 26.08 -7.14
N VAL A 226 8.91 24.77 -7.40
CA VAL A 226 9.68 23.81 -6.61
C VAL A 226 11.03 23.54 -7.29
N PRO A 227 12.17 23.65 -6.56
CA PRO A 227 13.49 23.37 -7.13
C PRO A 227 13.62 21.92 -7.61
N VAL A 228 14.02 21.73 -8.87
CA VAL A 228 14.32 20.44 -9.47
C VAL A 228 15.32 20.62 -10.61
N LYS A 229 16.21 19.65 -10.84
CA LYS A 229 17.11 19.64 -11.99
C LYS A 229 16.60 18.64 -13.03
N VAL A 230 16.68 19.01 -14.31
CA VAL A 230 16.33 18.12 -15.42
C VAL A 230 17.42 17.05 -15.60
N VAL A 231 17.02 15.80 -15.79
CA VAL A 231 17.90 14.69 -16.21
C VAL A 231 17.34 13.97 -17.42
N ASN A 232 18.23 13.52 -18.32
CA ASN A 232 17.86 12.75 -19.51
C ASN A 232 17.41 11.33 -19.16
N LYS A 233 16.44 10.82 -19.91
CA LYS A 233 16.23 9.37 -20.06
C LYS A 233 17.39 8.74 -20.84
N VAL A 234 17.49 7.42 -20.78
CA VAL A 234 18.51 6.65 -21.53
C VAL A 234 18.49 6.98 -23.03
N THR A 235 17.30 7.19 -23.59
CA THR A 235 17.09 7.51 -25.00
C THR A 235 17.38 8.98 -25.38
N GLU A 236 17.63 9.85 -24.40
CA GLU A 236 17.71 11.31 -24.60
C GLU A 236 19.15 11.87 -24.57
N GLY A 237 20.17 11.03 -24.34
CA GLY A 237 21.59 11.42 -24.34
C GLY A 237 22.29 11.22 -23.00
N ARG A 238 23.53 11.70 -22.85
CA ARG A 238 24.36 11.55 -21.63
C ARG A 238 24.71 12.90 -20.98
N PRO A 239 24.89 12.97 -19.65
CA PRO A 239 24.58 11.91 -18.68
C PRO A 239 23.06 11.67 -18.56
N HIS A 240 22.65 10.43 -18.33
CA HIS A 240 21.25 10.06 -18.11
C HIS A 240 21.02 9.43 -16.73
N ILE A 241 19.76 9.28 -16.33
CA ILE A 241 19.40 8.76 -15.00
C ILE A 241 20.05 7.41 -14.65
N VAL A 242 20.22 6.48 -15.60
CA VAL A 242 20.89 5.21 -15.32
C VAL A 242 22.37 5.37 -14.97
N ASP A 243 23.03 6.42 -15.47
CA ASP A 243 24.43 6.72 -15.11
C ASP A 243 24.48 7.22 -13.67
N MET A 244 23.57 8.14 -13.31
CA MET A 244 23.46 8.68 -11.96
C MET A 244 23.14 7.60 -10.91
N ILE A 245 22.26 6.65 -11.23
CA ILE A 245 21.97 5.50 -10.35
C ILE A 245 23.23 4.64 -10.16
N LYS A 246 24.00 4.38 -11.22
CA LYS A 246 25.23 3.58 -11.16
C LYS A 246 26.38 4.30 -10.44
N ASN A 247 26.35 5.63 -10.41
CA ASN A 247 27.33 6.46 -9.71
C ASN A 247 26.93 6.75 -8.25
N ASP A 248 25.94 6.05 -7.71
CA ASP A 248 25.42 6.23 -6.34
C ASP A 248 24.92 7.67 -6.06
N GLU A 249 24.50 8.40 -7.10
CA GLU A 249 24.02 9.78 -6.94
C GLU A 249 22.56 9.86 -6.50
N ILE A 250 21.78 8.78 -6.68
CA ILE A 250 20.33 8.74 -6.44
C ILE A 250 20.03 7.82 -5.26
N VAL A 251 19.32 8.34 -4.26
CA VAL A 251 18.96 7.58 -3.05
C VAL A 251 17.53 7.03 -3.10
N MET A 252 16.67 7.61 -3.94
CA MET A 252 15.31 7.13 -4.15
C MET A 252 14.82 7.42 -5.56
N VAL A 253 14.02 6.51 -6.12
CA VAL A 253 13.40 6.60 -7.43
C VAL A 253 11.89 6.52 -7.30
N ILE A 254 11.19 7.52 -7.85
CA ILE A 254 9.75 7.49 -8.07
C ILE A 254 9.52 7.33 -9.58
N ASN A 255 9.10 6.13 -10.00
CA ASN A 255 8.87 5.82 -11.40
C ASN A 255 7.49 5.20 -11.64
N THR A 256 6.50 6.05 -11.93
CA THR A 256 5.18 5.59 -12.40
C THR A 256 5.17 5.56 -13.91
N VAL A 257 4.55 4.55 -14.51
CA VAL A 257 4.47 4.41 -15.98
C VAL A 257 3.03 4.26 -16.46
N GLU A 258 2.80 4.75 -17.67
CA GLU A 258 1.57 4.46 -18.42
C GLU A 258 1.51 2.96 -18.76
N GLU A 259 0.31 2.39 -18.85
CA GLU A 259 0.08 0.99 -19.23
C GLU A 259 0.28 0.73 -20.74
N ARG A 260 1.18 1.49 -21.37
CA ARG A 260 1.56 1.36 -22.78
C ARG A 260 2.89 0.62 -22.88
N ARG A 261 2.95 -0.43 -23.71
CA ARG A 261 4.14 -1.31 -23.86
C ARG A 261 5.45 -0.53 -24.06
N ASN A 262 5.45 0.49 -24.92
CA ASN A 262 6.65 1.29 -25.19
C ASN A 262 7.09 2.08 -23.94
N ALA A 263 6.15 2.70 -23.21
CA ALA A 263 6.47 3.46 -21.99
C ALA A 263 7.04 2.55 -20.88
N ILE A 264 6.51 1.32 -20.77
CA ILE A 264 7.00 0.30 -19.84
C ILE A 264 8.43 -0.12 -20.21
N ALA A 265 8.66 -0.42 -21.50
CA ALA A 265 9.96 -0.84 -22.02
C ALA A 265 11.04 0.24 -21.84
N ASP A 266 10.72 1.50 -22.17
CA ASP A 266 11.63 2.63 -22.05
C ASP A 266 12.06 2.89 -20.60
N SER A 267 11.17 2.59 -19.64
CA SER A 267 11.42 2.79 -18.22
C SER A 267 12.02 1.56 -17.53
N ARG A 268 12.06 0.40 -18.20
CA ARG A 268 12.59 -0.85 -17.64
C ARG A 268 14.03 -0.70 -17.14
N ALA A 269 14.87 -0.01 -17.91
CA ALA A 269 16.27 0.21 -17.56
C ALA A 269 16.44 0.98 -16.23
N ILE A 270 15.52 1.89 -15.90
CA ILE A 270 15.53 2.64 -14.64
C ILE A 270 15.23 1.67 -13.49
N ARG A 271 14.15 0.90 -13.59
CA ARG A 271 13.71 -0.04 -12.54
C ARG A 271 14.73 -1.15 -12.29
N THR A 272 15.25 -1.77 -13.34
CA THR A 272 16.26 -2.83 -13.19
C THR A 272 17.58 -2.28 -12.65
N SER A 273 18.02 -1.09 -13.06
CA SER A 273 19.23 -0.46 -12.51
C SER A 273 19.05 -0.06 -11.05
N SER A 274 17.87 0.45 -10.67
CA SER A 274 17.56 0.82 -9.29
C SER A 274 17.56 -0.40 -8.37
N LEU A 275 16.97 -1.52 -8.81
CA LEU A 275 17.01 -2.78 -8.09
C LEU A 275 18.45 -3.28 -7.87
N LEU A 276 19.28 -3.27 -8.93
CA LEU A 276 20.67 -3.72 -8.87
C LEU A 276 21.52 -2.84 -7.94
N ALA A 277 21.31 -1.53 -7.98
CA ALA A 277 21.97 -0.55 -7.13
C ALA A 277 21.36 -0.47 -5.71
N ARG A 278 20.31 -1.26 -5.42
CA ARG A 278 19.58 -1.25 -4.13
C ARG A 278 19.04 0.14 -3.75
N VAL A 279 18.66 0.93 -4.76
CA VAL A 279 18.03 2.24 -4.58
C VAL A 279 16.55 2.04 -4.26
N THR A 280 16.09 2.69 -3.19
CA THR A 280 14.68 2.65 -2.76
C THR A 280 13.78 3.14 -3.88
N THR A 281 12.84 2.31 -4.31
CA THR A 281 12.07 2.55 -5.54
C THR A 281 10.57 2.40 -5.31
N PHE A 282 9.80 3.41 -5.69
CA PHE A 282 8.34 3.37 -5.70
C PHE A 282 7.83 3.44 -7.14
N THR A 283 6.98 2.49 -7.52
CA THR A 283 6.42 2.39 -8.89
C THR A 283 4.99 2.89 -9.00
N THR A 284 4.39 3.32 -7.90
CA THR A 284 3.06 3.93 -7.83
C THR A 284 3.18 5.31 -7.18
N ILE A 285 2.29 6.23 -7.55
CA ILE A 285 2.33 7.57 -6.98
C ILE A 285 1.90 7.55 -5.50
N PHE A 286 0.90 6.74 -5.16
CA PHE A 286 0.41 6.58 -3.79
C PHE A 286 1.44 5.92 -2.86
N GLY A 287 2.22 4.95 -3.37
CA GLY A 287 3.35 4.38 -2.61
C GLY A 287 4.41 5.44 -2.30
N ALA A 288 4.69 6.35 -3.24
CA ALA A 288 5.59 7.46 -3.01
C ALA A 288 5.03 8.50 -2.02
N GLU A 289 3.72 8.80 -2.07
CA GLU A 289 3.05 9.66 -1.07
C GLU A 289 3.16 9.06 0.33
N ALA A 290 2.86 7.77 0.48
CA ALA A 290 2.98 7.05 1.76
C ALA A 290 4.43 7.03 2.27
N ALA A 291 5.41 6.89 1.37
CA ALA A 291 6.82 6.97 1.72
C ALA A 291 7.23 8.33 2.28
N VAL A 292 6.80 9.41 1.63
CA VAL A 292 7.09 10.78 2.09
C VAL A 292 6.38 11.10 3.40
N GLU A 293 5.16 10.61 3.60
CA GLU A 293 4.50 10.69 4.91
C GLU A 293 5.27 9.92 5.97
N GLY A 294 5.72 8.69 5.65
CA GLY A 294 6.54 7.87 6.53
C GLY A 294 7.86 8.55 6.93
N MET A 295 8.54 9.22 6.00
CA MET A 295 9.81 9.91 6.27
C MET A 295 9.76 10.90 7.44
N LYS A 296 8.58 11.47 7.75
CA LYS A 296 8.36 12.39 8.87
C LYS A 296 8.50 11.72 10.25
N TYR A 297 8.50 10.39 10.30
CA TYR A 297 8.51 9.59 11.54
C TYR A 297 9.78 8.73 11.70
N LEU A 298 10.79 8.90 10.83
CA LEU A 298 12.01 8.09 10.88
C LEU A 298 12.76 8.17 12.22
N ASP A 299 12.68 9.31 12.90
CA ASP A 299 13.33 9.54 14.21
C ASP A 299 12.43 9.16 15.40
N ASN A 300 11.19 8.71 15.17
CA ASN A 300 10.20 8.43 16.21
C ASN A 300 9.56 7.06 16.01
N LEU A 301 10.35 6.00 16.19
CA LEU A 301 9.92 4.61 16.06
C LEU A 301 9.95 3.92 17.42
N ASP A 302 8.79 3.54 17.93
CA ASP A 302 8.65 2.74 19.16
C ASP A 302 8.58 1.22 18.85
N VAL A 303 8.70 0.37 19.85
CA VAL A 303 8.42 -1.08 19.72
C VAL A 303 7.18 -1.42 20.54
N TYR A 304 6.28 -2.18 19.93
CA TYR A 304 5.03 -2.63 20.56
C TYR A 304 4.96 -4.15 20.51
N SER A 305 4.79 -4.79 21.66
CA SER A 305 4.49 -6.23 21.69
C SER A 305 3.05 -6.48 21.26
N VAL A 306 2.77 -7.66 20.71
CA VAL A 306 1.41 -8.07 20.34
C VAL A 306 0.49 -8.07 21.57
N GLN A 307 1.04 -8.40 22.73
CA GLN A 307 0.33 -8.44 24.01
C GLN A 307 -0.10 -7.03 24.45
N GLU A 308 0.79 -6.03 24.36
CA GLU A 308 0.46 -4.64 24.68
C GLU A 308 -0.52 -4.04 23.68
N MET A 309 -0.42 -4.39 22.40
CA MET A 309 -1.40 -4.01 21.40
C MET A 309 -2.78 -4.57 21.75
N HIS A 310 -2.88 -5.88 22.02
CA HIS A 310 -4.16 -6.52 22.30
C HIS A 310 -4.77 -6.10 23.63
N ALA A 311 -3.95 -5.73 24.62
CA ALA A 311 -4.44 -5.18 25.89
C ALA A 311 -5.19 -3.84 25.71
N GLN A 312 -4.86 -3.06 24.67
CA GLN A 312 -5.53 -1.79 24.37
C GLN A 312 -6.92 -1.97 23.72
N LEU A 313 -7.25 -3.18 23.25
CA LEU A 313 -8.52 -3.49 22.58
C LEU A 313 -9.64 -3.88 23.56
N VAL A 314 -9.31 -4.03 24.85
CA VAL A 314 -10.20 -4.59 25.90
C VAL A 314 -10.85 -3.49 26.75
N ALA A 315 -10.65 -2.20 26.41
CA ALA A 315 -11.24 -1.07 27.13
C ALA A 315 -12.67 -0.74 26.65
#